data_AF-A0A7C5PQS2-F1
#
_entry.id   AF-A0A7C5PQS2-F1
#
_cell.length_a   1.000
_cell.length_b   1.000
_cell.length_c   1.000
_cell.angle_alpha   90.00
_cell.angle_beta   90.00
_cell.angle_gamma   90.00
#
_symmetry.space_group_name_H-M   'P 1'
#
loop_
_entity.id
_entity.type
_entity.pdbx_description
1 polymer ?
#
loop_
_entity_poly.entity_id
_entity_poly.type
_entity_poly.pdbx_seq_one_letter_code
_entity_poly.pdbx_strand_id
1 'polypeptide(L)'
;MRKGAIIPGLLSVSGVTVPLVEHLYRLAADFYRAMPWRCLDDRHPFEIRYPAGSRPRYAVVMGNGGQVYGLAVYDKLDDLRLMFREDIPPEQMVTMTSWMALFFEEAQAMTFDDLDAMEKYGWQAATEYAYPVFGRTTLDGKIVQPPKADIFWMEGALAAVLDYLPECKRHGFTPVETTLSVKTIGGEVEVYLRAPAIDKYAV
;
A
#
# COMPACT_ATOMS: atom_id res chain seq x y z
N MET A 1 7.12 -17.85 24.55
CA MET A 1 5.99 -17.24 23.82
C MET A 1 6.02 -15.74 24.06
N ARG A 2 6.38 -14.92 23.07
CA ARG A 2 6.25 -13.46 23.19
C ARG A 2 4.77 -13.14 23.00
N LYS A 3 4.11 -12.55 24.01
CA LYS A 3 2.78 -11.95 23.87
C LYS A 3 2.94 -10.76 22.92
N GLY A 4 2.76 -10.99 21.62
CA GLY A 4 2.58 -9.91 20.66
C GLY A 4 1.34 -9.12 21.07
N ALA A 5 1.43 -7.80 21.13
CA ALA A 5 0.25 -6.97 21.31
C ALA A 5 -0.72 -7.29 20.16
N ILE A 6 -1.98 -7.61 20.48
CA ILE A 6 -3.02 -7.83 19.48
C ILE A 6 -3.22 -6.49 18.78
N ILE A 7 -2.95 -6.44 17.47
CA ILE A 7 -3.26 -5.28 16.65
C ILE A 7 -4.79 -5.29 16.46
N PRO A 8 -5.52 -4.24 16.84
CA PRO A 8 -6.95 -4.18 16.60
C PRO A 8 -7.27 -4.05 15.10
N GLY A 9 -8.42 -4.58 14.66
CA GLY A 9 -8.84 -4.50 13.26
C GLY A 9 -9.18 -3.08 12.81
N LEU A 10 -9.25 -2.82 11.50
CA LEU A 10 -9.39 -1.46 10.95
C LEU A 10 -10.64 -0.71 11.43
N LEU A 11 -11.73 -1.43 11.70
CA LEU A 11 -12.97 -0.84 12.20
C LEU A 11 -12.87 -0.28 13.63
N SER A 12 -11.81 -0.61 14.37
CA SER A 12 -11.56 -0.02 15.69
C SER A 12 -10.92 1.38 15.61
N VAL A 13 -10.42 1.78 14.44
CA VAL A 13 -9.91 3.15 14.22
C VAL A 13 -11.07 4.13 14.25
N SER A 14 -11.01 5.11 15.16
CA SER A 14 -12.04 6.14 15.28
C SER A 14 -12.29 6.87 13.95
N GLY A 15 -13.53 6.87 13.49
CA GLY A 15 -13.95 7.51 12.24
C GLY A 15 -13.75 6.67 10.97
N VAL A 16 -13.26 5.43 11.09
CA VAL A 16 -13.30 4.44 10.01
C VAL A 16 -14.65 3.73 10.03
N THR A 17 -15.23 3.51 8.85
CA THR A 17 -16.60 2.98 8.70
C THR A 17 -16.58 1.67 7.92
N VAL A 18 -17.65 0.87 8.08
CA VAL A 18 -17.84 -0.39 7.33
C VAL A 18 -17.72 -0.17 5.81
N PRO A 19 -18.38 0.82 5.19
CA PRO A 19 -18.26 1.04 3.75
C PRO A 19 -16.84 1.43 3.29
N LEU A 20 -16.08 2.16 4.12
CA LEU A 20 -14.68 2.50 3.79
C LEU A 20 -13.80 1.25 3.79
N VAL A 21 -13.90 0.42 4.82
CA VAL A 21 -13.10 -0.81 4.92
C VAL A 21 -13.48 -1.79 3.82
N GLU A 22 -14.77 -1.99 3.55
CA GLU A 22 -15.24 -2.79 2.42
C GLU A 22 -14.60 -2.33 1.10
N HIS A 23 -14.67 -1.02 0.84
CA HIS A 23 -14.14 -0.45 -0.38
C HIS A 23 -12.62 -0.65 -0.49
N LEU A 24 -11.90 -0.43 0.61
CA LEU A 24 -10.46 -0.59 0.68
C LEU A 24 -10.03 -2.05 0.46
N TYR A 25 -10.72 -3.03 1.07
CA TYR A 25 -10.45 -4.45 0.87
C TYR A 25 -10.71 -4.87 -0.59
N ARG A 26 -11.78 -4.34 -1.20
CA ARG A 26 -12.05 -4.57 -2.62
C ARG A 26 -10.93 -4.03 -3.51
N LEU A 27 -10.47 -2.80 -3.27
CA LEU A 27 -9.35 -2.19 -4.01
C LEU A 27 -8.06 -3.01 -3.84
N ALA A 28 -7.76 -3.48 -2.63
CA ALA A 28 -6.59 -4.33 -2.40
C ALA A 28 -6.72 -5.69 -3.11
N ALA A 29 -7.89 -6.32 -3.08
CA ALA A 29 -8.15 -7.55 -3.82
C ALA A 29 -7.96 -7.36 -5.33
N ASP A 30 -8.49 -6.27 -5.88
CA ASP A 30 -8.32 -5.91 -7.29
C ASP A 30 -6.84 -5.63 -7.62
N PHE A 31 -6.10 -4.95 -6.74
CA PHE A 31 -4.67 -4.70 -6.89
C PHE A 31 -3.87 -6.00 -6.95
N TYR A 32 -4.11 -6.95 -6.03
CA TYR A 32 -3.43 -8.23 -6.05
C TYR A 32 -3.72 -9.04 -7.32
N ARG A 33 -5.00 -9.13 -7.70
CA ARG A 33 -5.44 -9.85 -8.91
C ARG A 33 -4.89 -9.19 -10.18
N ALA A 34 -4.65 -7.89 -10.14
CA ALA A 34 -3.99 -7.19 -11.22
C ALA A 34 -2.51 -7.56 -11.36
N MET A 35 -1.87 -8.17 -10.37
CA MET A 35 -0.46 -8.60 -10.40
C MET A 35 0.50 -7.49 -10.87
N PRO A 36 0.48 -6.29 -10.25
CA PRO A 36 1.26 -5.14 -10.68
C PRO A 36 2.76 -5.40 -10.73
N TRP A 37 3.28 -6.27 -9.85
CA TRP A 37 4.67 -6.73 -9.82
C TRP A 37 5.14 -7.47 -11.07
N ARG A 38 4.26 -7.76 -12.04
CA ARG A 38 4.66 -8.29 -13.35
C ARG A 38 5.15 -7.22 -14.32
N CYS A 39 4.79 -5.95 -14.11
CA CYS A 39 5.23 -4.83 -14.95
C CYS A 39 5.92 -3.71 -14.15
N LEU A 40 5.89 -3.78 -12.82
CA LEU A 40 6.50 -2.83 -11.89
C LEU A 40 7.45 -3.56 -10.94
N ASP A 41 8.47 -2.84 -10.50
CA ASP A 41 9.38 -3.27 -9.44
C ASP A 41 9.81 -2.04 -8.61
N ASP A 42 10.78 -2.24 -7.73
CA ASP A 42 11.32 -1.23 -6.84
C ASP A 42 11.96 -0.02 -7.55
N ARG A 43 12.31 -0.15 -8.84
CA ARG A 43 12.87 0.94 -9.66
C ARG A 43 11.80 1.89 -10.20
N HIS A 44 10.53 1.60 -9.93
CA HIS A 44 9.39 2.34 -10.47
C HIS A 44 8.49 2.91 -9.35
N PRO A 45 9.03 3.74 -8.43
CA PRO A 45 8.21 4.32 -7.38
C PRO A 45 7.21 5.32 -7.94
N PHE A 46 6.04 5.37 -7.33
CA PHE A 46 5.03 6.40 -7.57
C PHE A 46 5.17 7.53 -6.55
N GLU A 47 5.28 8.76 -7.01
CA GLU A 47 4.90 9.95 -6.24
C GLU A 47 3.38 10.12 -6.36
N ILE A 48 2.68 10.05 -5.23
CA ILE A 48 1.21 10.12 -5.16
C ILE A 48 0.81 11.27 -4.24
N ARG A 49 -0.07 12.16 -4.71
CA ARG A 49 -0.70 13.21 -3.89
C ARG A 49 -2.18 12.96 -3.85
N TYR A 50 -2.70 12.78 -2.64
CA TYR A 50 -4.12 12.55 -2.39
C TYR A 50 -4.63 13.42 -1.24
N PRO A 51 -5.58 14.35 -1.51
CA PRO A 51 -5.98 14.84 -2.84
C PRO A 51 -4.82 15.45 -3.65
N ALA A 52 -4.97 15.70 -4.96
CA ALA A 52 -3.91 16.11 -5.88
C ALA A 52 -3.03 17.31 -5.42
N GLY A 53 -3.62 18.25 -4.67
CA GLY A 53 -2.90 19.40 -4.09
C GLY A 53 -2.17 19.13 -2.77
N SER A 54 -2.23 17.91 -2.25
CA SER A 54 -1.65 17.53 -0.95
C SER A 54 -0.15 17.22 -1.05
N ARG A 55 0.48 17.01 0.10
CA ARG A 55 1.88 16.57 0.14
C ARG A 55 2.02 15.19 -0.51
N PRO A 56 3.09 14.98 -1.30
CA PRO A 56 3.33 13.67 -1.90
C PRO A 56 3.73 12.66 -0.83
N ARG A 57 3.32 11.41 -1.05
CA ARG A 57 3.96 10.22 -0.48
C ARG A 57 4.47 9.35 -1.62
N TYR A 58 5.35 8.42 -1.30
CA TYR A 58 6.09 7.64 -2.29
C TYR A 58 5.77 6.17 -2.12
N ALA A 59 5.18 5.56 -3.14
CA ALA A 59 4.72 4.18 -3.08
C ALA A 59 5.55 3.28 -4.01
N VAL A 60 5.91 2.09 -3.52
CA VAL A 60 6.66 1.08 -4.26
C VAL A 60 5.84 -0.21 -4.30
N VAL A 61 5.67 -0.77 -5.50
CA VAL A 61 5.07 -2.09 -5.68
C VAL A 61 6.08 -3.15 -5.26
N MET A 62 5.68 -3.99 -4.29
CA MET A 62 6.43 -5.15 -3.85
C MET A 62 5.96 -6.40 -4.59
N GLY A 63 6.86 -7.37 -4.76
CA GLY A 63 6.52 -8.70 -5.28
C GLY A 63 7.36 -9.18 -6.47
N ASN A 64 8.15 -8.31 -7.11
CA ASN A 64 8.97 -8.71 -8.25
C ASN A 64 10.02 -9.79 -7.88
N GLY A 65 10.50 -9.79 -6.63
CA GLY A 65 11.38 -10.84 -6.08
C GLY A 65 10.67 -12.11 -5.60
N GLY A 66 9.34 -12.18 -5.70
CA GLY A 66 8.55 -13.39 -5.39
C GLY A 66 8.41 -13.75 -3.91
N GLN A 67 8.78 -12.87 -2.98
CA GLN A 67 8.73 -13.13 -1.53
C GLN A 67 7.53 -12.46 -0.86
N VAL A 68 7.42 -11.13 -0.98
CA VAL A 68 6.35 -10.34 -0.36
C VAL A 68 5.65 -9.53 -1.44
N TYR A 69 4.34 -9.69 -1.56
CA TYR A 69 3.51 -8.97 -2.52
C TYR A 69 2.77 -7.83 -1.82
N GLY A 70 2.71 -6.66 -2.44
CA GLY A 70 2.01 -5.53 -1.82
C GLY A 70 2.45 -4.16 -2.30
N LEU A 71 2.26 -3.17 -1.42
CA LEU A 71 2.60 -1.77 -1.62
C LEU A 71 3.26 -1.23 -0.35
N ALA A 72 4.50 -0.75 -0.46
CA ALA A 72 5.19 -0.01 0.60
C ALA A 72 5.07 1.49 0.33
N VAL A 73 4.76 2.30 1.36
CA VAL A 73 4.51 3.73 1.22
C VAL A 73 5.32 4.53 2.23
N TYR A 74 6.08 5.50 1.74
CA TYR A 74 6.97 6.36 2.51
C TYR A 74 6.44 7.80 2.49
N ASP A 75 6.46 8.47 3.63
CA ASP A 75 5.95 9.85 3.73
C ASP A 75 6.87 10.87 3.03
N LYS A 76 8.16 10.56 2.88
CA LYS A 76 9.15 11.44 2.26
C LYS A 76 9.99 10.67 1.25
N LEU A 77 10.51 11.40 0.26
CA LEU A 77 11.39 10.83 -0.75
C LEU A 77 12.68 10.29 -0.13
N ASP A 78 13.20 10.97 0.89
CA ASP A 78 14.43 10.55 1.56
C ASP A 78 14.24 9.24 2.36
N ASP A 79 13.04 8.99 2.88
CA ASP A 79 12.70 7.73 3.55
C ASP A 79 12.70 6.56 2.54
N LEU A 80 12.19 6.79 1.32
CA LEU A 80 12.28 5.83 0.22
C LEU A 80 13.73 5.62 -0.23
N ARG A 81 14.49 6.70 -0.44
CA ARG A 81 15.91 6.64 -0.87
C ARG A 81 16.77 5.84 0.09
N LEU A 82 16.47 5.89 1.39
CA LEU A 82 17.16 5.11 2.40
C LEU A 82 17.12 3.61 2.07
N MET A 83 16.02 3.11 1.51
CA MET A 83 15.85 1.68 1.18
C MET A 83 16.71 1.19 0.02
N PHE A 84 17.32 2.10 -0.74
CA PHE A 84 18.23 1.79 -1.84
C PHE A 84 19.71 2.01 -1.50
N ARG A 85 20.02 2.30 -0.23
CA ARG A 85 21.39 2.49 0.24
C ARG A 85 22.10 1.15 0.36
N GLU A 86 23.18 0.96 -0.40
CA GLU A 86 23.98 -0.27 -0.33
C GLU A 86 24.92 -0.34 0.89
N ASP A 87 25.19 0.80 1.54
CA ASP A 87 26.07 0.91 2.70
C ASP A 87 25.40 0.56 4.03
N ILE A 88 24.08 0.33 4.03
CA ILE A 88 23.30 0.00 5.22
C ILE A 88 22.70 -1.40 5.03
N PRO A 89 22.84 -2.33 5.99
CA PRO A 89 22.18 -3.62 5.91
C PRO A 89 20.64 -3.50 5.93
N PRO A 90 19.89 -4.30 5.14
CA PRO A 90 18.43 -4.22 5.07
C PRO A 90 17.73 -4.28 6.42
N GLU A 91 18.19 -5.13 7.34
CA GLU A 91 17.62 -5.28 8.68
C GLU A 91 17.73 -4.00 9.53
N GLN A 92 18.74 -3.16 9.26
CA GLN A 92 18.91 -1.89 9.95
C GLN A 92 17.97 -0.83 9.36
N MET A 93 17.82 -0.81 8.02
CA MET A 93 16.96 0.14 7.31
C MET A 93 15.50 0.10 7.80
N VAL A 94 14.96 -1.08 8.11
CA VAL A 94 13.57 -1.27 8.58
C VAL A 94 13.26 -0.50 9.87
N THR A 95 14.28 -0.22 10.69
CA THR A 95 14.13 0.50 11.97
C THR A 95 14.43 2.00 11.87
N MET A 96 14.92 2.46 10.71
CA MET A 96 15.33 3.84 10.51
C MET A 96 14.20 4.75 10.02
N THR A 97 13.12 4.19 9.47
CA THR A 97 11.95 4.96 9.03
C THR A 97 10.63 4.21 9.25
N SER A 98 9.56 4.98 9.42
CA SER A 98 8.19 4.48 9.49
C SER A 98 7.56 4.54 8.11
N TRP A 99 7.01 3.42 7.65
CA TRP A 99 6.34 3.31 6.37
C TRP A 99 5.00 2.62 6.53
N MET A 100 4.05 2.99 5.68
CA MET A 100 2.74 2.35 5.60
C MET A 100 2.80 1.19 4.61
N ALA A 101 2.17 0.09 4.96
CA ALA A 101 2.24 -1.15 4.21
C ALA A 101 0.84 -1.66 3.87
N LEU A 102 0.67 -2.11 2.64
CA LEU A 102 -0.26 -3.16 2.27
C LEU A 102 0.58 -4.38 1.89
N PHE A 103 0.34 -5.52 2.52
CA PHE A 103 0.92 -6.80 2.12
C PHE A 103 -0.15 -7.87 2.07
N PHE A 104 0.10 -8.94 1.33
CA PHE A 104 -0.82 -10.05 1.20
C PHE A 104 -0.25 -11.28 1.88
N GLU A 105 -1.01 -11.83 2.81
CA GLU A 105 -0.61 -12.95 3.66
C GLU A 105 -1.73 -13.99 3.75
N GLU A 106 -1.44 -15.11 4.40
CA GLU A 106 -2.48 -16.05 4.81
C GLU A 106 -3.37 -15.46 5.92
N ALA A 107 -4.57 -16.01 6.08
CA ALA A 107 -5.55 -15.55 7.08
C ALA A 107 -4.97 -15.45 8.50
N GLN A 108 -3.99 -16.29 8.85
CA GLN A 108 -3.36 -16.32 10.17
C GLN A 108 -2.57 -15.04 10.51
N ALA A 109 -2.20 -14.24 9.52
CA ALA A 109 -1.52 -12.96 9.71
C ALA A 109 -2.52 -11.81 9.99
N MET A 110 -3.81 -12.03 9.76
CA MET A 110 -4.85 -11.04 10.01
C MET A 110 -5.24 -10.95 11.48
N THR A 111 -5.81 -9.80 11.85
CA THR A 111 -6.47 -9.65 13.15
C THR A 111 -7.78 -10.43 13.15
N PHE A 112 -8.17 -11.00 14.30
CA PHE A 112 -9.48 -11.67 14.42
C PHE A 112 -10.63 -10.70 14.14
N ASP A 113 -10.52 -9.44 14.58
CA ASP A 113 -11.52 -8.41 14.32
C ASP A 113 -11.76 -8.17 12.82
N ASP A 114 -10.70 -8.16 12.01
CA ASP A 114 -10.81 -7.99 10.56
C ASP A 114 -11.39 -9.25 9.91
N LEU A 115 -10.99 -10.45 10.33
CA LEU A 115 -11.55 -11.70 9.82
C LEU A 115 -13.05 -11.82 10.13
N ASP A 116 -13.45 -11.52 11.37
CA ASP A 116 -14.85 -11.50 11.80
C ASP A 116 -15.66 -10.46 11.01
N ALA A 117 -15.07 -9.29 10.73
CA ALA A 117 -15.71 -8.27 9.90
C ALA A 117 -15.87 -8.74 8.44
N MET A 118 -14.83 -9.35 7.86
CA MET A 118 -14.90 -9.92 6.52
C MET A 118 -16.00 -10.97 6.41
N GLU A 119 -16.09 -11.90 7.37
CA GLU A 119 -17.15 -12.90 7.41
C GLU A 119 -18.54 -12.25 7.57
N LYS A 120 -18.68 -11.36 8.56
CA LYS A 120 -19.96 -10.70 8.89
C LYS A 120 -20.53 -9.88 7.73
N TYR A 121 -19.68 -9.18 6.98
CA TYR A 121 -20.09 -8.28 5.91
C TYR A 121 -19.90 -8.88 4.51
N GLY A 122 -19.38 -10.10 4.40
CA GLY A 122 -19.19 -10.80 3.12
C GLY A 122 -18.05 -10.24 2.26
N TRP A 123 -17.03 -9.64 2.87
CA TRP A 123 -15.87 -9.12 2.15
C TRP A 123 -14.94 -10.26 1.73
N GLN A 124 -14.41 -10.18 0.51
CA GLN A 124 -13.55 -11.22 -0.05
C GLN A 124 -12.07 -10.83 0.02
N ALA A 125 -11.23 -11.80 0.36
CA ALA A 125 -9.78 -11.71 0.13
C ALA A 125 -9.47 -11.70 -1.37
N ALA A 126 -8.22 -11.40 -1.73
CA ALA A 126 -7.80 -11.43 -3.13
C ALA A 126 -7.89 -12.85 -3.71
N THR A 127 -7.43 -13.83 -2.93
CA THR A 127 -7.56 -15.28 -3.12
C THR A 127 -7.70 -15.94 -1.75
N GLU A 128 -7.85 -17.27 -1.71
CA GLU A 128 -7.88 -18.02 -0.43
C GLU A 128 -6.57 -17.96 0.37
N TYR A 129 -5.47 -17.49 -0.23
CA TYR A 129 -4.13 -17.38 0.39
C TYR A 129 -3.57 -15.94 0.37
N ALA A 130 -4.38 -14.95 -0.04
CA ALA A 130 -3.93 -13.57 -0.22
C ALA A 130 -4.91 -12.60 0.43
N TYR A 131 -4.81 -12.53 1.76
CA TYR A 131 -5.56 -11.60 2.59
C TYR A 131 -4.81 -10.27 2.69
N PRO A 132 -5.46 -9.13 2.42
CA PRO A 132 -4.82 -7.83 2.52
C PRO A 132 -4.63 -7.46 4.00
N VAL A 133 -3.39 -7.23 4.38
CA VAL A 133 -3.02 -6.74 5.71
C VAL A 133 -2.52 -5.31 5.56
N PHE A 134 -3.18 -4.39 6.27
CA PHE A 134 -2.81 -2.99 6.31
C PHE A 134 -2.12 -2.68 7.62
N GLY A 135 -1.00 -1.96 7.54
CA GLY A 135 -0.21 -1.65 8.71
C GLY A 135 0.64 -0.41 8.54
N ARG A 136 1.18 0.06 9.65
CA ARG A 136 2.27 1.02 9.65
C ARG A 136 3.41 0.47 10.48
N THR A 137 4.64 0.60 9.99
CA THR A 137 5.82 0.20 10.75
C THR A 137 6.19 1.27 11.76
N THR A 138 6.63 0.84 12.93
CA THR A 138 7.26 1.67 13.95
C THR A 138 8.78 1.54 13.86
N LEU A 139 9.51 2.49 14.46
CA LEU A 139 10.99 2.48 14.45
C LEU A 139 11.59 1.28 15.20
N ASP A 140 10.81 0.59 16.04
CA ASP A 140 11.21 -0.69 16.66
C ASP A 140 10.86 -1.92 15.80
N GLY A 141 10.51 -1.71 14.53
CA GLY A 141 10.27 -2.76 13.54
C GLY A 141 8.93 -3.50 13.70
N LYS A 142 8.02 -3.01 14.55
CA LYS A 142 6.69 -3.61 14.70
C LYS A 142 5.75 -3.06 13.64
N ILE A 143 4.77 -3.87 13.27
CA ILE A 143 3.61 -3.41 12.51
C ILE A 143 2.53 -3.05 13.52
N VAL A 144 1.95 -1.88 13.37
CA VAL A 144 0.82 -1.40 14.16
C VAL A 144 -0.32 -1.01 13.25
N GLN A 145 -1.49 -0.84 13.84
CA GLN A 145 -2.66 -0.34 13.14
C GLN A 145 -2.36 1.02 12.47
N PRO A 146 -2.70 1.20 11.19
CA PRO A 146 -2.47 2.47 10.51
C PRO A 146 -3.43 3.54 11.06
N PRO A 147 -2.98 4.80 11.18
CA PRO A 147 -3.86 5.91 11.56
C PRO A 147 -4.94 6.13 10.50
N LYS A 148 -6.05 6.78 10.89
CA LYS A 148 -7.16 7.09 9.98
C LYS A 148 -6.70 7.74 8.67
N ALA A 149 -5.81 8.73 8.74
CA ALA A 149 -5.31 9.44 7.57
C ALA A 149 -4.62 8.51 6.54
N ASP A 150 -3.96 7.46 7.02
CA ASP A 150 -3.29 6.47 6.19
C ASP A 150 -4.29 5.58 5.46
N ILE A 151 -5.38 5.17 6.13
CA ILE A 151 -6.46 4.37 5.54
C ILE A 151 -7.14 5.13 4.40
N PHE A 152 -7.50 6.40 4.62
CA PHE A 152 -8.10 7.23 3.57
C PHE A 152 -7.12 7.51 2.42
N TRP A 153 -5.84 7.71 2.72
CA TRP A 153 -4.83 7.88 1.69
C TRP A 153 -4.66 6.61 0.84
N MET A 154 -4.64 5.44 1.49
CA MET A 154 -4.49 4.15 0.81
C MET A 154 -5.66 3.86 -0.14
N GLU A 155 -6.89 4.23 0.24
CA GLU A 155 -8.06 4.14 -0.63
C GLU A 155 -7.84 4.90 -1.95
N GLY A 156 -7.49 6.19 -1.87
CA GLY A 156 -7.25 7.01 -3.04
C GLY A 156 -6.05 6.55 -3.88
N ALA A 157 -4.96 6.15 -3.21
CA ALA A 157 -3.75 5.67 -3.86
C ALA A 157 -3.97 4.35 -4.62
N LEU A 158 -4.63 3.37 -4.02
CA LEU A 158 -4.93 2.11 -4.69
C LEU A 158 -5.85 2.31 -5.89
N ALA A 159 -6.86 3.18 -5.77
CA ALA A 159 -7.73 3.51 -6.89
C ALA A 159 -6.95 4.12 -8.07
N ALA A 160 -6.04 5.06 -7.80
CA ALA A 160 -5.21 5.69 -8.83
C ALA A 160 -4.20 4.71 -9.46
N VAL A 161 -3.56 3.87 -8.65
CA VAL A 161 -2.63 2.86 -9.17
C VAL A 161 -3.37 1.86 -10.05
N LEU A 162 -4.54 1.36 -9.60
CA LEU A 162 -5.38 0.45 -10.38
C LEU A 162 -5.80 1.02 -11.73
N ASP A 163 -6.11 2.31 -11.79
CA ASP A 163 -6.46 3.00 -13.04
C ASP A 163 -5.26 3.08 -14.01
N TYR A 164 -4.04 3.20 -13.49
CA TYR A 164 -2.80 3.19 -14.28
C TYR A 164 -2.39 1.78 -14.77
N LEU A 165 -2.66 0.71 -14.00
CA LEU A 165 -2.14 -0.64 -14.31
C LEU A 165 -2.47 -1.19 -15.71
N PRO A 166 -3.66 -0.95 -16.31
CA PRO A 166 -3.94 -1.38 -17.68
C PRO A 166 -2.90 -0.91 -18.70
N GLU A 167 -2.38 0.31 -18.55
CA GLU A 167 -1.37 0.87 -19.45
C GLU A 167 -0.01 0.16 -19.25
N CYS A 168 0.42 0.01 -17.99
CA CYS A 168 1.63 -0.72 -17.63
C CYS A 168 1.64 -2.17 -18.13
N LYS A 169 0.48 -2.84 -18.11
CA LYS A 169 0.34 -4.21 -18.63
C LYS A 169 0.42 -4.28 -20.14
N ARG A 170 -0.07 -3.26 -20.85
CA ARG A 170 -0.10 -3.24 -22.32
C ARG A 170 1.28 -2.91 -22.90
N HIS A 171 2.00 -1.99 -22.26
CA HIS A 171 3.22 -1.41 -22.83
C HIS A 171 4.49 -1.66 -22.01
N GLY A 172 4.37 -2.33 -20.86
CA GLY A 172 5.41 -2.31 -19.84
C GLY A 172 5.41 -0.98 -19.09
N PHE A 173 6.33 -0.82 -18.13
CA PHE A 173 6.49 0.44 -17.45
C PHE A 173 6.82 1.57 -18.44
N THR A 174 6.05 2.66 -18.35
CA THR A 174 6.34 3.92 -19.03
C THR A 174 6.28 5.05 -18.01
N PRO A 175 7.23 6.00 -18.03
CA PRO A 175 7.14 7.15 -17.14
C PRO A 175 5.83 7.89 -17.34
N VAL A 176 5.16 8.24 -16.24
CA VAL A 176 3.86 8.90 -16.25
C VAL A 176 3.88 10.09 -15.31
N GLU A 177 3.19 11.16 -15.70
CA GLU A 177 2.86 12.30 -14.85
C GLU A 177 1.45 12.76 -15.24
N THR A 178 0.49 12.54 -14.36
CA THR A 178 -0.93 12.76 -14.67
C THR A 178 -1.74 13.05 -13.41
N THR A 179 -2.95 13.58 -13.61
CA THR A 179 -3.98 13.70 -12.56
C THR A 179 -5.17 12.83 -12.96
N LEU A 180 -5.56 11.92 -12.08
CA LEU A 180 -6.64 10.95 -12.30
C LEU A 180 -7.82 11.32 -11.42
N SER A 181 -9.04 11.30 -11.98
CA SER A 181 -10.25 11.35 -11.17
C SER A 181 -10.58 9.93 -10.71
N VAL A 182 -10.56 9.69 -9.39
CA VAL A 182 -10.84 8.38 -8.81
C VAL A 182 -12.08 8.43 -7.94
N LYS A 183 -12.83 7.32 -7.92
CA LYS A 183 -13.99 7.17 -7.05
C LYS A 183 -13.57 6.64 -5.68
N THR A 184 -13.93 7.37 -4.63
CA THR A 184 -13.75 6.97 -3.22
C THR A 184 -15.09 6.90 -2.52
N ILE A 185 -15.12 6.43 -1.27
CA ILE A 185 -16.34 6.43 -0.46
C ILE A 185 -16.85 7.86 -0.20
N GLY A 186 -15.96 8.85 -0.22
CA GLY A 186 -16.28 10.27 -0.08
C GLY A 186 -16.75 10.95 -1.38
N GLY A 187 -16.77 10.24 -2.50
CA GLY A 187 -17.08 10.79 -3.83
C GLY A 187 -15.88 10.76 -4.78
N GLU A 188 -16.03 11.43 -5.92
CA GLU A 188 -14.94 11.60 -6.88
C GLU A 188 -13.93 12.63 -6.38
N VAL A 189 -12.65 12.33 -6.58
CA VAL A 189 -11.53 13.16 -6.11
C VAL A 189 -10.35 13.01 -7.04
N GLU A 190 -9.62 14.10 -7.24
CA GLU A 190 -8.40 14.09 -8.05
C GLU A 190 -7.21 13.55 -7.25
N VAL A 191 -6.49 12.61 -7.85
CA VAL A 191 -5.20 12.10 -7.39
C VAL A 191 -4.14 12.49 -8.41
N TYR A 192 -3.07 13.12 -7.95
CA TYR A 192 -1.88 13.30 -8.79
C TYR A 192 -1.00 12.07 -8.66
N LEU A 193 -0.60 11.52 -9.80
CA LEU A 193 0.23 10.33 -9.92
C LEU A 193 1.42 10.63 -10.84
N ARG A 194 2.63 10.42 -10.33
CA ARG A 194 3.86 10.51 -11.13
C ARG A 194 4.74 9.31 -10.87
N ALA A 195 5.13 8.60 -11.92
CA ALA A 195 6.10 7.50 -11.85
C ALA A 195 7.27 7.85 -12.77
N PRO A 196 8.40 8.36 -12.25
CA PRO A 196 9.58 8.61 -13.06
C PRO A 196 10.28 7.29 -13.42
N ALA A 197 10.96 7.25 -14.56
CA ALA A 197 12.03 6.27 -14.74
C ALA A 197 13.15 6.65 -13.78
N ILE A 198 13.36 5.85 -12.72
CA ILE A 198 14.53 6.02 -11.86
C ILE A 198 15.61 5.07 -12.35
N ASP A 199 16.74 5.63 -12.77
CA ASP A 199 17.95 4.85 -12.90
C ASP A 199 18.47 4.59 -11.48
N LYS A 200 18.65 3.31 -11.15
CA LYS A 200 19.25 2.85 -9.88
C LYS A 200 20.64 3.41 -9.60
N TYR A 201 21.26 4.06 -10.61
CA TYR A 201 22.55 4.72 -10.53
C TYR A 201 22.49 6.25 -10.36
N ALA A 202 21.31 6.85 -10.24
CA ALA A 202 21.14 8.30 -10.09
C ALA A 202 20.95 8.76 -8.62
N VAL A 203 21.38 7.95 -7.65
CA VAL A 203 21.46 8.29 -6.22
C VAL A 203 22.90 8.58 -5.83
#